data_AF-A0A4V2MIZ4-F1
#
_entry.id   AF-A0A4V2MIZ4-F1
#
_cell.length_a   1.000
_cell.length_b   1.000
_cell.length_c   1.000
_cell.angle_alpha   90.00
_cell.angle_beta   90.00
_cell.angle_gamma   90.00
#
_symmetry.space_group_name_H-M   'P 1'
#
loop_
_entity.id
_entity.type
_entity.pdbx_description
1 polymer ?
#
loop_
_entity_poly.entity_id
_entity_poly.type
_entity_poly.pdbx_seq_one_letter_code
_entity_poly.pdbx_strand_id
1 'polypeptide(L)'
;MTDEECKALGIMTEQEQREMDQRFERIEEAGIADTQKYFDRIHDKLFSLNSFLIAGYFALIAITKNIPAWTIIIPTINSILLLYVDYRMLLRSRLQASITKISAKERERYGAIMQNTNLYSLVTIFSTLTVVIFFGYFLLSSVR
;
A
#
# COMPACT_ATOMS: atom_id res chain seq x y z
N MET A 1 -4.69 44.88 -15.89
CA MET A 1 -4.76 45.32 -14.49
C MET A 1 -3.39 45.05 -13.91
N THR A 2 -2.69 46.08 -13.43
CA THR A 2 -1.34 45.93 -12.85
C THR A 2 -1.44 45.39 -11.41
N ASP A 3 -0.38 44.74 -10.91
CA ASP A 3 -0.36 44.15 -9.56
C ASP A 3 -0.63 45.18 -8.45
N GLU A 4 -0.33 46.47 -8.68
CA GLU A 4 -0.69 47.57 -7.78
C GLU A 4 -2.20 47.84 -7.72
N GLU A 5 -2.92 47.70 -8.84
CA GLU A 5 -4.37 47.84 -8.91
C GLU A 5 -5.08 46.65 -8.25
N CYS A 6 -4.54 45.43 -8.40
CA CYS A 6 -5.03 44.23 -7.71
C CYS A 6 -4.91 44.35 -6.18
N LYS A 7 -3.73 44.81 -5.69
CA LYS A 7 -3.50 45.04 -4.26
C LYS A 7 -4.43 46.11 -3.67
N ALA A 8 -4.71 47.18 -4.41
CA ALA A 8 -5.63 48.23 -3.98
C ALA A 8 -7.10 47.77 -3.90
N LEU A 9 -7.49 46.78 -4.71
CA LEU A 9 -8.83 46.18 -4.74
C LEU A 9 -8.99 44.97 -3.80
N GLY A 10 -7.93 44.55 -3.09
CA GLY A 10 -7.93 43.36 -2.24
C GLY A 10 -8.06 42.04 -3.02
N ILE A 11 -7.73 42.05 -4.31
CA ILE A 11 -7.78 40.89 -5.20
C ILE A 11 -6.36 40.31 -5.27
N MET A 12 -6.25 38.97 -5.24
CA MET A 12 -4.95 38.29 -5.40
C MET A 12 -4.23 38.76 -6.66
N THR A 13 -2.97 39.13 -6.51
CA THR A 13 -2.09 39.46 -7.64
C THR A 13 -1.76 38.20 -8.46
N GLU A 14 -1.38 38.37 -9.73
CA GLU A 14 -0.99 37.21 -10.57
C GLU A 14 0.21 36.47 -9.96
N GLN A 15 1.10 37.21 -9.28
CA GLN A 15 2.25 36.65 -8.59
C GLN A 15 1.85 35.83 -7.36
N GLU A 16 0.94 36.33 -6.51
CA GLU A 16 0.42 35.58 -5.36
C GLU A 16 -0.35 34.33 -5.81
N GLN A 17 -1.09 34.41 -6.92
CA GLN A 17 -1.79 33.27 -7.49
C GLN A 17 -0.82 32.18 -7.98
N ARG A 18 0.26 32.55 -8.67
CA ARG A 18 1.32 31.61 -9.08
C ARG A 18 2.05 30.98 -7.90
N GLU A 19 2.35 31.77 -6.86
CA GLU A 19 2.97 31.25 -5.64
C GLU A 19 2.04 30.26 -4.91
N MET A 20 0.73 30.55 -4.89
CA MET A 20 -0.28 29.66 -4.33
C MET A 20 -0.38 28.35 -5.12
N ASP A 21 -0.42 28.42 -6.46
CA ASP A 21 -0.47 27.23 -7.33
C ASP A 21 0.78 26.34 -7.13
N GLN A 22 1.97 26.95 -7.07
CA GLN A 22 3.21 26.20 -6.78
C GLN A 22 3.19 25.56 -5.38
N ARG A 23 2.58 26.21 -4.38
CA ARG A 23 2.42 25.61 -3.05
C ARG A 23 1.45 24.43 -3.10
N PHE A 24 0.37 24.52 -3.85
CA PHE A 24 -0.56 23.40 -4.03
C PHE A 24 0.09 22.22 -4.75
N GLU A 25 0.85 22.45 -5.82
CA GLU A 25 1.62 21.39 -6.50
C GLU A 25 2.58 20.68 -5.54
N ARG A 26 3.32 21.42 -4.71
CA ARG A 26 4.21 20.82 -3.71
C ARG A 26 3.46 20.03 -2.64
N ILE A 27 2.28 20.49 -2.21
CA ILE A 27 1.44 19.75 -1.25
C ILE A 27 0.93 18.46 -1.90
N GLU A 28 0.54 18.49 -3.16
CA GLU A 28 0.07 17.32 -3.90
C GLU A 28 1.20 16.29 -4.06
N GLU A 29 2.39 16.71 -4.49
CA GLU A 29 3.57 15.85 -4.59
C GLU A 29 3.95 15.22 -3.24
N ALA A 30 3.97 16.02 -2.17
CA ALA A 30 4.24 15.54 -0.82
C ALA A 30 3.17 14.54 -0.35
N GLY A 31 1.89 14.80 -0.64
CA GLY A 31 0.78 13.92 -0.28
C GLY A 31 0.86 12.55 -0.98
N ILE A 32 1.28 12.52 -2.25
CA ILE A 32 1.49 11.27 -2.98
C ILE A 32 2.66 10.48 -2.38
N ALA A 33 3.78 11.16 -2.10
CA ALA A 33 4.96 10.54 -1.49
C ALA A 33 4.65 9.95 -0.10
N ASP A 34 3.92 10.69 0.73
CA ASP A 34 3.49 10.23 2.05
C ASP A 34 2.54 9.04 1.96
N THR A 35 1.57 9.07 1.05
CA THR A 35 0.64 7.93 0.84
C THR A 35 1.39 6.65 0.48
N GLN A 36 2.40 6.75 -0.40
CA GLN A 36 3.25 5.61 -0.75
C GLN A 36 4.05 5.12 0.46
N LYS A 37 4.63 6.03 1.24
CA LYS A 37 5.37 5.69 2.47
C LYS A 37 4.50 4.98 3.50
N TYR A 38 3.25 5.42 3.69
CA TYR A 38 2.31 4.74 4.59
C TYR A 38 1.92 3.36 4.08
N PHE A 39 1.71 3.23 2.76
CA PHE A 39 1.45 1.94 2.15
C PHE A 39 2.59 0.95 2.42
N ASP A 40 3.83 1.34 2.13
CA ASP A 40 5.02 0.50 2.30
C ASP A 40 5.15 0.08 3.77
N ARG A 41 4.97 1.03 4.69
CA ARG A 41 5.00 0.75 6.14
C ARG A 41 3.93 -0.23 6.60
N ILE A 42 2.73 -0.20 6.01
CA ILE A 42 1.67 -1.17 6.34
C ILE A 42 2.06 -2.55 5.80
N HIS A 43 2.52 -2.65 4.56
CA HIS A 43 2.86 -3.93 3.95
C HIS A 43 4.08 -4.58 4.60
N ASP A 44 5.08 -3.80 5.02
CA ASP A 44 6.21 -4.28 5.83
C ASP A 44 5.74 -4.94 7.14
N LYS A 45 4.77 -4.30 7.83
CA LYS A 45 4.18 -4.85 9.06
C LYS A 45 3.37 -6.11 8.79
N LEU A 46 2.60 -6.15 7.70
CA LEU A 46 1.84 -7.35 7.31
C LEU A 46 2.78 -8.51 6.97
N PHE A 47 3.87 -8.25 6.26
CA PHE A 47 4.90 -9.25 5.96
C PHE A 47 5.59 -9.78 7.22
N SER A 48 5.95 -8.89 8.14
CA SER A 48 6.53 -9.27 9.42
C SER A 48 5.57 -10.13 10.24
N LEU A 49 4.30 -9.71 10.34
CA LEU A 49 3.25 -10.48 11.02
C LEU A 49 3.04 -11.84 10.35
N ASN A 50 2.97 -11.90 9.02
CA ASN A 50 2.78 -13.15 8.30
C ASN A 50 3.98 -14.10 8.48
N SER A 51 5.20 -13.56 8.49
CA SER A 51 6.42 -14.34 8.79
C SER A 51 6.39 -14.92 10.21
N PHE A 52 5.92 -14.13 11.19
CA PHE A 52 5.69 -14.60 12.55
C PHE A 52 4.63 -15.71 12.61
N LEU A 53 3.53 -15.57 11.86
CA LEU A 53 2.49 -16.60 11.76
C LEU A 53 3.04 -17.90 11.15
N ILE A 54 3.84 -17.84 10.09
CA ILE A 54 4.50 -19.03 9.50
C ILE A 54 5.30 -19.77 10.58
N ALA A 55 6.13 -19.05 11.34
CA ALA A 55 6.89 -19.65 12.45
C ALA A 55 5.97 -20.25 13.52
N GLY A 56 4.89 -19.55 13.87
CA GLY A 56 3.86 -20.04 14.79
C GLY A 56 3.19 -21.33 14.30
N TYR A 57 2.85 -21.43 13.01
CA TYR A 57 2.28 -22.65 12.42
C TYR A 57 3.27 -23.82 12.47
N PHE A 58 4.55 -23.59 12.16
CA PHE A 58 5.58 -24.63 12.32
C PHE A 58 5.68 -25.13 13.77
N ALA A 59 5.64 -24.21 14.75
CA ALA A 59 5.65 -24.57 16.16
C ALA A 59 4.39 -25.37 16.55
N LEU A 60 3.20 -24.94 16.11
CA LEU A 60 1.95 -25.66 16.36
C LEU A 60 1.98 -27.08 15.80
N ILE A 61 2.42 -27.26 14.55
CA ILE A 61 2.55 -28.58 13.92
C ILE A 61 3.55 -29.46 14.67
N ALA A 62 4.65 -28.89 15.16
CA ALA A 62 5.66 -29.65 15.89
C ALA A 62 5.17 -30.11 17.27
N ILE A 63 4.37 -29.28 17.96
CA ILE A 63 3.88 -29.55 19.32
C ILE A 63 2.64 -30.44 19.30
N THR A 64 1.79 -30.33 18.27
CA THR A 64 0.45 -30.92 18.27
C THR A 64 0.32 -31.96 17.15
N LYS A 65 -0.04 -33.21 17.50
CA LYS A 65 -0.22 -34.28 16.50
C LYS A 65 -1.53 -34.20 15.71
N ASN A 66 -2.47 -33.38 16.17
CA ASN A 66 -3.81 -33.27 15.59
C ASN A 66 -3.91 -32.21 14.48
N ILE A 67 -2.92 -31.31 14.36
CA ILE A 67 -2.91 -30.30 13.31
C ILE A 67 -2.15 -30.87 12.11
N PRO A 68 -2.81 -31.01 10.95
CA PRO A 68 -2.15 -31.59 9.80
C PRO A 68 -1.14 -30.60 9.20
N ALA A 69 0.01 -31.10 8.75
CA ALA A 69 1.11 -30.26 8.28
C ALA A 69 0.76 -29.37 7.07
N TRP A 70 -0.28 -29.72 6.29
CA TRP A 70 -0.72 -28.92 5.15
C TRP A 70 -1.31 -27.55 5.55
N THR A 71 -1.63 -27.32 6.83
CA THR A 71 -2.14 -26.01 7.30
C THR A 71 -1.12 -24.88 7.13
N ILE A 72 0.18 -25.19 7.02
CA ILE A 72 1.23 -24.20 6.72
C ILE A 72 1.02 -23.50 5.37
N ILE A 73 0.26 -24.13 4.46
CA ILE A 73 -0.07 -23.54 3.15
C ILE A 73 -0.87 -22.24 3.32
N ILE A 74 -1.68 -22.10 4.38
CA ILE A 74 -2.51 -20.93 4.63
C ILE A 74 -1.66 -19.64 4.74
N PRO A 75 -0.70 -19.52 5.68
CA PRO A 75 0.15 -18.34 5.75
C PRO A 75 1.12 -18.24 4.55
N THR A 76 1.49 -19.34 3.90
CA THR A 76 2.32 -19.29 2.69
C THR A 76 1.60 -18.65 1.50
N ILE A 77 0.33 -18.99 1.26
CA ILE A 77 -0.48 -18.34 0.20
C ILE A 77 -0.63 -16.85 0.50
N ASN A 78 -0.81 -16.48 1.77
CA ASN A 78 -0.87 -15.07 2.17
C ASN A 78 0.44 -14.32 1.89
N SER A 79 1.61 -14.95 2.09
CA SER A 79 2.91 -14.36 1.67
C SER A 79 2.96 -14.10 0.17
N ILE A 80 2.48 -15.03 -0.65
CA ILE A 80 2.48 -14.87 -2.12
C ILE A 80 1.58 -13.69 -2.52
N LEU A 81 0.42 -13.55 -1.88
CA LEU A 81 -0.49 -12.43 -2.12
C LEU A 81 0.14 -11.09 -1.72
N LEU A 82 0.78 -11.01 -0.55
CA LEU A 82 1.50 -9.83 -0.10
C LEU A 82 2.62 -9.44 -1.08
N LEU A 83 3.39 -10.44 -1.56
CA LEU A 83 4.47 -10.22 -2.54
C LEU A 83 3.94 -9.70 -3.87
N TYR A 84 2.80 -10.23 -4.32
CA TYR A 84 2.15 -9.78 -5.55
C TYR A 84 1.76 -8.30 -5.47
N VAL A 85 1.24 -7.86 -4.33
CA VAL A 85 0.82 -6.48 -4.12
C VAL A 85 2.03 -5.53 -4.07
N ASP A 86 3.10 -5.90 -3.38
CA ASP A 86 4.34 -5.12 -3.37
C ASP A 86 4.98 -5.01 -4.76
N TYR A 87 4.93 -6.09 -5.55
CA TYR A 87 5.39 -6.06 -6.94
C TYR A 87 4.59 -5.05 -7.78
N ARG A 88 3.26 -4.98 -7.58
CA ARG A 88 2.40 -4.01 -8.29
C ARG A 88 2.74 -2.58 -7.88
N MET A 89 3.08 -2.33 -6.61
CA MET A 89 3.54 -1.02 -6.16
C MET A 89 4.91 -0.65 -6.72
N LEU A 90 5.85 -1.60 -6.79
CA LEU A 90 7.14 -1.37 -7.43
C LEU A 90 6.97 -0.92 -8.89
N LEU A 91 6.05 -1.55 -9.62
CA LEU A 91 5.74 -1.16 -10.99
C LEU A 91 5.14 0.25 -11.07
N ARG A 92 4.24 0.60 -10.15
CA ARG A 92 3.67 1.95 -10.04
C ARG A 92 4.75 3.01 -9.78
N SER A 93 5.64 2.75 -8.82
CA SER A 93 6.74 3.64 -8.44
C SER A 93 7.71 3.87 -9.61
N ARG A 94 8.07 2.81 -10.34
CA ARG A 94 8.89 2.93 -11.56
C ARG A 94 8.24 3.81 -12.63
N LEU A 95 6.94 3.61 -12.89
CA LEU A 95 6.22 4.42 -13.86
C LEU A 95 6.09 5.88 -13.41
N GLN A 96 5.90 6.13 -12.12
CA GLN A 96 5.86 7.49 -11.59
C GLN A 96 7.21 8.21 -11.73
N ALA A 97 8.32 7.50 -11.51
CA ALA A 97 9.66 8.04 -11.70
C ALA A 97 9.98 8.37 -13.17
N SER A 98 9.32 7.72 -14.14
CA SER A 98 9.52 7.96 -15.57
C SER A 98 8.42 8.83 -16.21
N ILE A 99 7.54 9.47 -15.44
CA ILE A 99 6.30 10.09 -15.94
C ILE A 99 6.51 11.17 -17.03
N THR A 100 7.66 11.84 -17.03
CA THR A 100 8.04 12.84 -18.04
C THR A 100 8.55 12.25 -19.35
N LYS A 101 8.81 10.94 -19.40
CA LYS A 101 9.34 10.21 -20.57
C LYS A 101 8.35 9.20 -21.17
N ILE A 102 7.14 9.14 -20.62
CA ILE A 102 6.15 8.10 -20.91
C ILE A 102 5.29 8.42 -22.13
N SER A 103 5.00 7.41 -22.95
CA SER A 103 4.09 7.53 -24.10
C SER A 103 2.61 7.60 -23.68
N ALA A 104 1.73 8.15 -24.53
CA ALA A 104 0.29 8.25 -24.25
C ALA A 104 -0.38 6.90 -23.89
N LYS A 105 0.11 5.80 -24.48
CA LYS A 105 -0.39 4.44 -24.24
C LYS A 105 -0.02 3.89 -22.86
N GLU A 106 1.12 4.31 -22.32
CA GLU A 106 1.58 3.95 -20.98
C GLU A 106 0.91 4.80 -19.89
N ARG A 107 0.48 6.03 -20.24
CA ARG A 107 -0.32 6.89 -19.36
C ARG A 107 -1.69 6.28 -19.04
N GLU A 108 -2.33 5.63 -20.01
CA GLU A 108 -3.58 4.88 -19.82
C GLU A 108 -3.36 3.65 -18.90
N ARG A 109 -2.25 2.93 -19.11
CA ARG A 109 -1.86 1.79 -18.28
C ARG A 109 -1.57 2.19 -16.82
N TYR A 110 -1.04 3.39 -16.62
CA TYR A 110 -0.82 3.98 -15.29
C TYR A 110 -2.14 4.21 -14.55
N GLY A 111 -3.15 4.79 -15.22
CA GLY A 111 -4.48 4.99 -14.64
C GLY A 111 -5.12 3.68 -14.16
N ALA A 112 -5.05 2.63 -14.97
CA ALA A 112 -5.60 1.31 -14.62
C ALA A 112 -4.87 0.64 -13.44
N ILE A 113 -3.54 0.82 -13.31
CA ILE A 113 -2.78 0.30 -12.17
C ILE A 113 -3.19 1.05 -10.90
N MET A 114 -3.32 2.38 -10.98
CA MET A 114 -3.57 3.27 -9.85
C MET A 114 -4.97 3.09 -9.23
N GLN A 115 -6.00 2.85 -10.05
CA GLN A 115 -7.37 2.66 -9.57
C GLN A 115 -7.52 1.40 -8.70
N ASN A 116 -6.77 0.34 -9.00
CA ASN A 116 -6.93 -0.95 -8.31
C ASN A 116 -5.98 -1.14 -7.12
N THR A 117 -4.93 -0.33 -6.98
CA THR A 117 -3.94 -0.45 -5.91
C THR A 117 -4.56 -0.38 -4.51
N ASN A 118 -5.54 0.51 -4.29
CA ASN A 118 -6.20 0.64 -2.99
C ASN A 118 -7.02 -0.61 -2.61
N LEU A 119 -7.70 -1.20 -3.60
CA LEU A 119 -8.49 -2.42 -3.39
C LEU A 119 -7.59 -3.61 -3.06
N TYR A 120 -6.46 -3.75 -3.76
CA TYR A 120 -5.49 -4.81 -3.45
C TYR A 120 -4.85 -4.65 -2.07
N SER A 121 -4.55 -3.42 -1.65
CA SER A 121 -4.10 -3.10 -0.28
C SER A 121 -5.10 -3.54 0.78
N LEU A 122 -6.39 -3.28 0.55
CA LEU A 122 -7.44 -3.66 1.48
C LEU A 122 -7.59 -5.19 1.54
N VAL A 123 -7.48 -5.85 0.40
CA VAL A 123 -7.52 -7.32 0.30
C VAL A 123 -6.37 -7.97 1.07
N THR A 124 -5.14 -7.43 1.02
CA THR A 124 -4.00 -7.98 1.77
C THR A 124 -4.12 -7.80 3.28
N ILE A 125 -4.70 -6.68 3.73
CA ILE A 125 -5.03 -6.49 5.15
C ILE A 125 -6.06 -7.53 5.58
N PHE A 126 -7.15 -7.68 4.82
CA PHE A 126 -8.22 -8.63 5.15
C PHE A 126 -7.76 -10.09 5.10
N SER A 127 -6.95 -10.46 4.11
CA SER A 127 -6.38 -11.81 4.00
C SER A 127 -5.48 -12.12 5.19
N THR A 128 -4.60 -11.20 5.57
CA THR A 128 -3.71 -11.39 6.72
C THR A 128 -4.50 -11.51 8.02
N LEU A 129 -5.54 -10.69 8.20
CA LEU A 129 -6.43 -10.76 9.36
C LEU A 129 -7.17 -12.11 9.42
N THR A 130 -7.58 -12.64 8.27
CA THR A 130 -8.16 -13.99 8.16
C THR A 130 -7.17 -15.06 8.60
N VAL A 131 -5.92 -15.01 8.16
CA VAL A 131 -4.86 -15.96 8.58
C VAL A 131 -4.64 -15.91 10.10
N VAL A 132 -4.66 -14.71 10.70
CA VAL A 132 -4.54 -14.53 12.16
C VAL A 132 -5.70 -15.21 12.89
N ILE A 133 -6.95 -15.04 12.42
CA ILE A 133 -8.12 -15.70 13.02
C ILE A 133 -8.00 -17.22 12.93
N PHE A 134 -7.61 -17.75 11.76
CA PHE A 134 -7.39 -19.20 11.59
C PHE A 134 -6.29 -19.72 12.52
N PHE A 135 -5.18 -18.98 12.64
CA PHE A 135 -4.11 -19.35 13.55
C PHE A 135 -4.59 -19.38 15.01
N GLY A 136 -5.34 -18.37 15.45
CA GLY A 136 -5.92 -18.31 16.80
C GLY A 136 -6.91 -19.46 17.06
N TYR A 137 -7.72 -19.82 16.06
CA TYR A 137 -8.60 -20.99 16.13
C TYR A 137 -7.81 -22.29 16.32
N PHE A 138 -6.77 -22.52 15.51
CA PHE A 138 -5.92 -23.70 15.65
C PHE A 138 -5.23 -23.75 17.02
N LEU A 139 -4.71 -22.62 17.48
CA LEU A 139 -4.07 -22.50 18.79
C LEU A 139 -5.04 -22.87 19.92
N LEU A 140 -6.25 -22.29 19.94
CA LEU A 140 -7.27 -22.61 20.95
C LEU A 140 -7.76 -24.06 20.86
N SER A 141 -7.91 -24.60 19.65
CA SER A 141 -8.30 -26.00 19.45
C SER A 141 -7.23 -26.98 19.93
N SER A 142 -5.95 -26.59 19.91
CA SER A 142 -4.84 -27.44 20.31
C SER A 142 -4.59 -27.53 21.81
N VAL A 143 -5.13 -26.56 22.57
CA VAL A 143 -5.01 -26.50 24.03
C VAL A 143 -6.11 -27.33 24.72
N ARG A 144 -7.13 -27.80 23.99
CA ARG A 144 -8.15 -28.74 24.46
C ARG A 144 -7.78 -30.19 24.15
#